data_AF-A0A972F6C4-F1
#
_entry.id   AF-A0A972F6C4-F1
#
_cell.length_a   1.000
_cell.length_b   1.000
_cell.length_c   1.000
_cell.angle_alpha   90.00
_cell.angle_beta   90.00
_cell.angle_gamma   90.00
#
_symmetry.space_group_name_H-M   'P 1'
#
loop_
_entity.id
_entity.type
_entity.pdbx_description
1 polymer ?
#
loop_
_entity_poly.entity_id
_entity_poly.type
_entity_poly.pdbx_seq_one_letter_code
_entity_poly.pdbx_strand_id
1 'polypeptide(L)'
;DPIGEGYASVITGNAASGFVVTNTRAPSKIDIEVTKLWKDSDNKALKRPDSVTLRLYANGKDSGIKLEITKAGGWKGTFTGLDEYKDGKKIVYTVREKPVQYYKYAVKGDAAKGFTVTNTYSPYVNVYVPKMGDASNLQLYAGICLLAAAGLASLLYWKYLEKERAKSVESEESVENEEGE
;
A
#
# COMPACT_ATOMS: atom_id res chain seq x y z
N ASP A 1 24.79 16.81 -31.27
CA ASP A 1 23.52 16.11 -30.97
C ASP A 1 22.87 16.69 -29.72
N PRO A 2 21.68 17.31 -29.79
CA PRO A 2 21.08 17.97 -28.63
C PRO A 2 20.13 17.07 -27.80
N ILE A 3 20.06 15.76 -28.05
CA ILE A 3 19.03 14.90 -27.39
C ILE A 3 19.47 14.19 -26.10
N GLY A 4 20.72 14.34 -25.67
CA GLY A 4 21.21 13.78 -24.39
C GLY A 4 21.32 12.24 -24.40
N GLU A 5 22.19 11.69 -23.55
CA GLU A 5 22.42 10.24 -23.50
C GLU A 5 21.15 9.48 -23.07
N GLY A 6 20.84 8.39 -23.79
CA GLY A 6 19.75 7.46 -23.45
C GLY A 6 18.41 7.69 -24.16
N TYR A 7 18.32 8.66 -25.09
CA TYR A 7 17.15 8.87 -25.94
C TYR A 7 17.37 8.32 -27.36
N ALA A 8 16.38 7.61 -27.89
CA ALA A 8 16.25 7.27 -29.30
C ALA A 8 15.31 8.26 -29.97
N SER A 9 15.74 8.85 -31.10
CA SER A 9 14.91 9.75 -31.89
C SER A 9 14.42 9.08 -33.17
N VAL A 10 13.15 9.31 -33.52
CA VAL A 10 12.55 8.89 -34.78
C VAL A 10 11.93 10.11 -35.43
N ILE A 11 12.35 10.41 -36.65
CA ILE A 11 11.78 11.50 -37.45
C ILE A 11 10.86 10.88 -38.49
N THR A 12 9.64 11.38 -38.58
CA THR A 12 8.64 10.97 -39.58
C THR A 12 8.07 12.21 -40.29
N GLY A 13 7.44 12.03 -41.45
CA GLY A 13 6.86 13.12 -42.24
C GLY A 13 7.79 13.63 -43.35
N ASN A 14 7.38 14.72 -44.01
CA ASN A 14 8.08 15.31 -45.14
C ASN A 14 7.80 16.81 -45.27
N ALA A 15 8.39 17.48 -46.26
CA ALA A 15 8.24 18.93 -46.45
C ALA A 15 6.79 19.40 -46.71
N ALA A 16 5.93 18.55 -47.29
CA ALA A 16 4.54 18.88 -47.58
C ALA A 16 3.61 18.66 -46.37
N SER A 17 3.87 17.65 -45.54
CA SER A 17 3.06 17.31 -44.36
C SER A 17 3.63 17.81 -43.04
N GLY A 18 4.83 18.40 -43.05
CA GLY A 18 5.63 18.67 -41.86
C GLY A 18 6.37 17.44 -41.33
N PHE A 19 7.36 17.68 -40.47
CA PHE A 19 8.14 16.65 -39.78
C PHE A 19 7.68 16.49 -38.33
N VAL A 20 7.60 15.25 -37.86
CA VAL A 20 7.36 14.90 -36.45
C VAL A 20 8.60 14.21 -35.91
N VAL A 21 9.17 14.78 -34.84
CA VAL A 21 10.32 14.20 -34.12
C VAL A 21 9.81 13.56 -32.83
N THR A 22 9.97 12.24 -32.72
CA THR A 22 9.60 11.48 -31.52
C THR A 22 10.87 11.09 -30.77
N ASN A 23 11.02 11.57 -29.54
CA ASN A 23 12.11 11.17 -28.64
C ASN A 23 11.60 10.16 -27.61
N THR A 24 12.22 8.98 -27.57
CA THR A 24 11.85 7.89 -26.66
C THR A 24 13.04 7.54 -25.76
N ARG A 25 12.84 7.48 -24.45
CA ARG A 25 13.85 7.02 -23.50
C ARG A 25 13.51 5.62 -23.01
N ALA A 26 14.49 4.71 -22.99
CA ALA A 26 14.31 3.40 -22.38
C ALA A 26 14.06 3.56 -20.86
N PRO A 27 13.13 2.81 -20.25
CA PRO A 27 12.90 2.87 -18.80
C PRO A 27 14.17 2.51 -18.03
N SER A 28 14.54 3.35 -17.06
CA SER A 28 15.66 3.06 -16.15
C SER A 28 15.29 1.86 -15.28
N LYS A 29 16.24 0.92 -15.13
CA LYS A 29 16.11 -0.29 -14.32
C LYS A 29 17.12 -0.27 -13.17
N ILE A 30 16.73 -0.82 -12.03
CA ILE A 30 17.59 -0.99 -10.86
C ILE A 30 17.53 -2.42 -10.34
N ASP A 31 18.60 -2.80 -9.67
CA ASP A 31 18.69 -4.03 -8.88
C ASP A 31 18.77 -3.64 -7.40
N ILE A 32 18.07 -4.38 -6.54
CA ILE A 32 18.01 -4.12 -5.10
C ILE A 32 18.54 -5.33 -4.36
N GLU A 33 19.71 -5.15 -3.75
CA GLU A 33 20.34 -6.17 -2.92
C GLU A 33 19.63 -6.33 -1.57
N VAL A 34 19.58 -7.55 -1.07
CA VAL A 34 19.01 -7.88 0.23
C VAL A 34 19.95 -8.81 1.00
N THR A 35 20.27 -8.43 2.22
CA THR A 35 21.04 -9.25 3.17
C THR A 35 20.17 -9.66 4.35
N LYS A 36 20.27 -10.92 4.76
CA LYS A 36 19.56 -11.49 5.90
C LYS A 36 20.51 -11.71 7.07
N LEU A 37 20.13 -11.19 8.23
CA LEU A 37 20.85 -11.34 9.50
C LEU A 37 20.01 -12.08 10.53
N TRP A 38 20.69 -12.80 11.42
CA TRP A 38 20.08 -13.57 12.50
C TRP A 38 20.64 -13.11 13.86
N LYS A 39 19.74 -12.75 14.78
CA LYS A 39 19.98 -12.43 16.18
C LYS A 39 19.34 -13.52 17.05
N ASP A 40 19.99 -14.68 17.10
CA ASP A 40 19.46 -15.90 17.72
C ASP A 40 20.53 -16.75 18.42
N SER A 41 21.60 -16.10 18.87
CA SER A 41 22.71 -16.74 19.58
C SER A 41 23.30 -17.92 18.78
N ASP A 42 23.60 -17.66 17.51
CA ASP A 42 24.11 -18.64 16.55
C ASP A 42 23.26 -19.91 16.46
N ASN A 43 21.94 -19.71 16.30
CA ASN A 43 20.97 -20.80 16.20
C ASN A 43 20.97 -21.77 17.39
N LYS A 44 21.30 -21.33 18.61
CA LYS A 44 21.32 -22.16 19.83
C LYS A 44 20.01 -22.94 20.08
N ALA A 45 18.87 -22.37 19.68
CA ALA A 45 17.55 -22.99 19.84
C ALA A 45 17.20 -24.02 18.74
N LEU A 46 18.05 -24.17 17.70
CA LEU A 46 17.82 -25.02 16.53
C LEU A 46 16.45 -24.75 15.86
N LYS A 47 16.05 -23.47 15.82
CA LYS A 47 14.78 -23.02 15.22
C LYS A 47 14.95 -22.25 13.91
N ARG A 48 16.19 -21.92 13.53
CA ARG A 48 16.46 -21.22 12.27
C ARG A 48 16.09 -22.13 11.08
N PRO A 49 15.19 -21.71 10.17
CA PRO A 49 14.90 -22.47 8.96
C PRO A 49 16.07 -22.41 7.97
N ASP A 50 16.04 -23.26 6.95
CA ASP A 50 17.03 -23.24 5.85
C ASP A 50 16.75 -22.16 4.80
N SER A 51 15.52 -21.64 4.73
CA SER A 51 15.16 -20.52 3.86
C SER A 51 14.11 -19.59 4.49
N VAL A 52 14.04 -18.38 3.95
CA VAL A 52 12.99 -17.39 4.23
C VAL A 52 12.48 -16.81 2.92
N THR A 53 11.20 -16.41 2.90
CA THR A 53 10.59 -15.75 1.73
C THR A 53 10.36 -14.28 2.00
N LEU A 54 10.89 -13.43 1.13
CA LEU A 54 10.68 -11.99 1.11
C LEU A 54 9.73 -11.60 -0.01
N ARG A 55 8.98 -10.53 0.20
CA ARG A 55 8.10 -9.89 -0.79
C ARG A 55 8.52 -8.45 -1.01
N LEU A 56 8.53 -8.03 -2.26
CA LEU A 56 8.77 -6.66 -2.66
C LEU A 56 7.45 -5.88 -2.72
N TYR A 57 7.50 -4.64 -2.29
CA TYR A 57 6.39 -3.70 -2.37
C TYR A 57 6.84 -2.46 -3.13
N ALA A 58 6.03 -1.99 -4.07
CA ALA A 58 6.26 -0.79 -4.86
C ALA A 58 5.19 0.25 -4.49
N ASN A 59 5.62 1.44 -4.04
CA ASN A 59 4.73 2.51 -3.59
C ASN A 59 3.68 2.03 -2.57
N GLY A 60 4.11 1.18 -1.63
CA GLY A 60 3.26 0.62 -0.58
C GLY A 60 2.34 -0.54 -0.99
N LYS A 61 2.31 -0.93 -2.27
CA LYS A 61 1.50 -2.06 -2.78
C LYS A 61 2.37 -3.29 -3.03
N ASP A 62 1.86 -4.48 -2.76
CA ASP A 62 2.56 -5.74 -3.07
C ASP A 62 2.79 -5.81 -4.58
N SER A 63 4.04 -6.02 -5.01
CA SER A 63 4.38 -6.13 -6.44
C SER A 63 4.15 -7.53 -6.99
N GLY A 64 3.87 -8.52 -6.12
CA GLY A 64 3.79 -9.94 -6.48
C GLY A 64 5.15 -10.62 -6.60
N ILE A 65 6.25 -9.86 -6.58
CA ILE A 65 7.62 -10.38 -6.71
C ILE A 65 8.07 -10.94 -5.36
N LYS A 66 8.58 -12.16 -5.39
CA LYS A 66 9.12 -12.88 -4.22
C LYS A 66 10.60 -13.13 -4.41
N LEU A 67 11.34 -13.13 -3.31
CA LEU A 67 12.74 -13.54 -3.24
C LEU A 67 12.88 -14.58 -2.13
N GLU A 68 13.38 -15.75 -2.48
CA GLU A 68 13.79 -16.76 -1.50
C GLU A 68 15.26 -16.53 -1.15
N ILE A 69 15.55 -16.40 0.14
CA ILE A 69 16.93 -16.31 0.65
C ILE A 69 17.20 -17.59 1.45
N THR A 70 18.29 -18.27 1.13
CA THR A 70 18.63 -19.57 1.72
C THR A 70 19.94 -19.52 2.52
N LYS A 71 20.11 -20.48 3.42
CA LYS A 71 21.37 -20.73 4.13
C LYS A 71 22.51 -21.04 3.17
N ALA A 72 22.25 -21.88 2.17
CA ALA A 72 23.24 -22.26 1.14
C ALA A 72 23.66 -21.05 0.28
N GLY A 73 22.73 -20.13 0.02
CA GLY A 73 23.00 -18.84 -0.66
C GLY A 73 23.65 -17.78 0.22
N GLY A 74 24.16 -18.14 1.40
CA GLY A 74 24.88 -17.22 2.29
C GLY A 74 24.00 -16.10 2.85
N TRP A 75 22.69 -16.30 2.94
CA TRP A 75 21.74 -15.32 3.47
C TRP A 75 21.74 -13.99 2.69
N LYS A 76 21.94 -14.04 1.37
CA LYS A 76 21.87 -12.88 0.46
C LYS A 76 20.98 -13.19 -0.74
N GLY A 77 20.47 -12.14 -1.38
CA GLY A 77 19.74 -12.24 -2.64
C GLY A 77 19.49 -10.85 -3.24
N THR A 78 19.00 -10.81 -4.47
CA THR A 78 18.79 -9.55 -5.20
C THR A 78 17.46 -9.59 -5.94
N PHE A 79 16.69 -8.51 -5.87
CA PHE A 79 15.59 -8.27 -6.79
C PHE A 79 16.16 -7.55 -8.03
N THR A 80 16.03 -8.14 -9.21
CA THR A 80 16.66 -7.60 -10.43
C THR A 80 15.66 -7.01 -11.41
N GLY A 81 16.12 -6.07 -12.24
CA GLY A 81 15.36 -5.54 -13.39
C GLY A 81 14.11 -4.74 -13.01
N LEU A 82 14.12 -4.11 -11.84
CA LEU A 82 12.98 -3.35 -11.32
C LEU A 82 12.92 -1.97 -11.99
N ASP A 83 11.71 -1.50 -12.33
CA ASP A 83 11.54 -0.14 -12.85
C ASP A 83 11.96 0.89 -11.80
N GLU A 84 12.78 1.87 -12.18
CA GLU A 84 13.13 2.95 -11.26
C GLU A 84 12.02 4.01 -11.16
N TYR A 85 11.27 4.21 -12.25
CA TYR A 85 10.21 5.21 -12.36
C TYR A 85 8.91 4.59 -12.86
N LYS A 86 7.80 5.13 -12.38
CA LYS A 86 6.45 4.87 -12.90
C LYS A 86 5.72 6.19 -13.05
N ASP A 87 5.17 6.44 -14.24
CA ASP A 87 4.43 7.67 -14.57
C ASP A 87 5.24 8.95 -14.25
N GLY A 88 6.54 8.92 -14.57
CA GLY A 88 7.47 10.03 -14.33
C GLY A 88 7.88 10.23 -12.86
N LYS A 89 7.39 9.42 -11.91
CA LYS A 89 7.73 9.49 -10.49
C LYS A 89 8.61 8.32 -10.07
N LYS A 90 9.61 8.58 -9.23
CA LYS A 90 10.50 7.54 -8.70
C LYS A 90 9.70 6.56 -7.84
N ILE A 91 9.91 5.26 -8.05
CA ILE A 91 9.23 4.21 -7.30
C ILE A 91 9.90 4.04 -5.94
N VAL A 92 9.09 4.03 -4.88
CA VAL A 92 9.55 3.71 -3.52
C VAL A 92 9.39 2.21 -3.30
N TYR A 93 10.51 1.49 -3.30
CA TYR A 93 10.53 0.07 -2.98
C TYR A 93 10.70 -0.16 -1.48
N THR A 94 10.02 -1.18 -0.97
CA THR A 94 10.18 -1.69 0.40
C THR A 94 10.11 -3.22 0.41
N VAL A 95 10.69 -3.85 1.43
CA VAL A 95 10.73 -5.31 1.58
C VAL A 95 9.95 -5.74 2.82
N ARG A 96 9.20 -6.84 2.71
CA ARG A 96 8.54 -7.50 3.84
C ARG A 96 8.89 -8.98 3.87
N GLU A 97 9.12 -9.52 5.04
CA GLU A 97 9.34 -10.96 5.23
C GLU A 97 8.02 -11.68 5.53
N LYS A 98 7.83 -12.87 4.94
CA LYS A 98 6.77 -13.79 5.36
C LYS A 98 7.07 -14.26 6.79
N PRO A 99 6.08 -14.30 7.71
CA PRO A 99 6.30 -14.71 9.09
C PRO A 99 7.12 -16.00 9.23
N VAL A 100 8.14 -15.96 10.08
CA VAL A 100 8.97 -17.10 10.47
C VAL A 100 8.66 -17.44 11.92
N GLN A 101 8.29 -18.69 12.18
CA GLN A 101 7.93 -19.15 13.52
C GLN A 101 9.09 -18.92 14.51
N TYR A 102 8.80 -18.42 15.71
CA TYR A 102 9.79 -18.05 16.75
C TYR A 102 10.69 -16.86 16.43
N TYR A 103 10.39 -16.07 15.39
CA TYR A 103 11.20 -14.91 15.04
C TYR A 103 10.35 -13.66 14.79
N LYS A 104 10.80 -12.54 15.35
CA LYS A 104 10.38 -11.19 14.94
C LYS A 104 11.39 -10.64 13.95
N TYR A 105 10.93 -9.93 12.93
CA TYR A 105 11.83 -9.34 11.93
C TYR A 105 11.79 -7.81 11.96
N ALA A 106 12.90 -7.20 11.57
CA ALA A 106 13.02 -5.79 11.29
C ALA A 106 13.72 -5.59 9.94
N VAL A 107 13.33 -4.57 9.19
CA VAL A 107 13.92 -4.22 7.90
C VAL A 107 14.56 -2.83 8.02
N LYS A 108 15.78 -2.70 7.53
CA LYS A 108 16.52 -1.42 7.43
C LYS A 108 17.08 -1.26 6.02
N GLY A 109 17.42 -0.03 5.64
CA GLY A 109 17.96 0.29 4.33
C GLY A 109 16.90 0.82 3.36
N ASP A 110 17.30 0.97 2.11
CA ASP A 110 16.51 1.55 1.03
C ASP A 110 16.91 0.94 -0.33
N ALA A 111 16.18 1.28 -1.39
CA ALA A 111 16.43 0.73 -2.72
C ALA A 111 17.80 1.08 -3.31
N ALA A 112 18.42 2.20 -2.88
CA ALA A 112 19.71 2.63 -3.42
C ALA A 112 20.89 1.93 -2.75
N LYS A 113 20.76 1.60 -1.46
CA LYS A 113 21.80 0.92 -0.66
C LYS A 113 21.55 -0.57 -0.44
N GLY A 114 20.37 -1.06 -0.81
CA GLY A 114 19.88 -2.39 -0.47
C GLY A 114 19.21 -2.45 0.90
N PHE A 115 18.57 -3.60 1.17
CA PHE A 115 17.86 -3.86 2.42
C PHE A 115 18.60 -4.87 3.30
N THR A 116 18.58 -4.64 4.61
CA THR A 116 18.98 -5.61 5.62
C THR A 116 17.75 -6.07 6.39
N VAL A 117 17.43 -7.36 6.30
CA VAL A 117 16.35 -7.99 7.07
C VAL A 117 16.98 -8.72 8.25
N THR A 118 16.61 -8.37 9.48
CA THR A 118 17.15 -8.99 10.70
C THR A 118 16.07 -9.76 11.43
N ASN A 119 16.28 -11.07 11.64
CA ASN A 119 15.43 -11.88 12.50
C ASN A 119 15.99 -11.99 13.90
N THR A 120 15.17 -11.64 14.89
CA THR A 120 15.48 -11.78 16.31
C THR A 120 14.67 -12.94 16.88
N TYR A 121 15.35 -13.91 17.48
CA TYR A 121 14.67 -15.03 18.13
C TYR A 121 13.76 -14.53 19.25
N SER A 122 12.53 -15.01 19.26
CA SER A 122 11.52 -14.70 20.26
C SER A 122 10.76 -15.99 20.59
N PRO A 123 10.92 -16.55 21.80
CA PRO A 123 10.30 -17.82 22.17
C PRO A 123 8.78 -17.72 22.33
N TYR A 124 8.25 -16.51 22.46
CA TYR A 124 6.81 -16.26 22.42
C TYR A 124 6.32 -16.42 20.98
N VAL A 125 5.33 -17.29 20.78
CA VAL A 125 4.70 -17.53 19.48
C VAL A 125 4.35 -16.20 18.81
N ASN A 126 4.89 -15.96 17.62
CA ASN A 126 4.31 -14.99 16.70
C ASN A 126 3.00 -15.61 16.22
N VAL A 127 1.94 -15.47 17.03
CA VAL A 127 0.57 -15.74 16.58
C VAL A 127 0.35 -14.77 15.44
N TYR A 128 0.22 -15.29 14.23
CA TYR A 128 -0.22 -14.49 13.08
C TYR A 128 -1.68 -14.13 13.35
N VAL A 129 -1.89 -13.00 14.02
CA VAL A 129 -3.19 -12.36 14.07
C VAL A 129 -3.28 -11.53 12.79
N PRO A 130 -4.16 -11.84 11.83
CA PRO A 130 -4.38 -10.93 10.72
C PRO A 130 -4.79 -9.57 11.30
N LYS A 131 -4.01 -8.54 11.02
CA LYS A 131 -4.37 -7.16 11.41
C LYS A 131 -5.62 -6.76 10.62
N MET A 132 -6.79 -6.90 11.21
CA MET A 132 -7.91 -6.02 10.89
C MET A 132 -7.65 -4.70 11.62
N GLY A 133 -7.46 -3.61 10.86
CA GLY A 133 -7.17 -2.27 11.40
C GLY A 133 -5.68 -1.90 11.35
N ASP A 134 -5.24 -1.42 10.19
CA ASP A 134 -3.99 -0.65 10.10
C ASP A 134 -4.25 0.76 10.67
N ALA A 135 -3.78 1.03 11.88
CA ALA A 135 -3.92 2.32 12.56
C ALA A 135 -2.95 3.40 12.05
N SER A 136 -2.24 3.16 10.94
CA SER A 136 -1.33 4.14 10.34
C SER A 136 -2.03 5.39 9.79
N ASN A 137 -3.37 5.44 9.81
CA ASN A 137 -4.14 6.60 9.38
C ASN A 137 -5.27 6.98 10.37
N LEU A 138 -4.91 7.38 11.59
CA LEU A 138 -5.86 7.82 12.63
C LEU A 138 -6.77 8.97 12.15
N GLN A 139 -6.27 9.84 11.26
CA GLN A 139 -7.06 10.91 10.64
C GLN A 139 -8.18 10.38 9.72
N LEU A 140 -7.93 9.30 8.96
CA LEU A 140 -8.95 8.69 8.11
C LEU A 140 -10.08 8.05 8.94
N TYR A 141 -9.73 7.34 10.03
CA TYR A 141 -10.75 6.73 10.90
C TYR A 141 -11.53 7.76 11.72
N ALA A 142 -10.88 8.81 12.23
CA ALA A 142 -11.57 9.92 12.88
C ALA A 142 -12.56 10.61 11.91
N GLY A 143 -12.18 10.76 10.64
CA GLY A 143 -13.07 11.28 9.59
C GLY A 143 -14.26 10.37 9.30
N ILE A 144 -14.06 9.05 9.21
CA ILE A 144 -15.14 8.08 8.96
C ILE A 144 -16.12 8.02 10.15
N CYS A 145 -15.63 8.05 11.40
CA CYS A 145 -16.48 8.08 12.59
C CYS A 145 -17.35 9.36 12.67
N LEU A 146 -16.82 10.51 12.22
CA LEU A 146 -17.58 11.75 12.16
C LEU A 146 -18.67 11.73 11.07
N LEU A 147 -18.41 11.10 9.93
CA LEU A 147 -19.41 10.96 8.86
C LEU A 147 -20.57 10.02 9.23
N ALA A 148 -20.30 8.96 9.99
CA ALA A 148 -21.35 8.06 10.48
C ALA A 148 -22.31 8.73 11.49
N ALA A 149 -21.79 9.64 12.34
CA ALA A 149 -22.60 10.39 13.30
C ALA A 149 -23.56 11.39 12.61
N ALA A 150 -23.12 12.04 11.53
CA ALA A 150 -23.95 12.97 10.77
C ALA A 150 -25.11 12.27 10.02
N GLY A 151 -24.89 11.04 9.52
CA GLY A 151 -25.92 10.24 8.86
C GLY A 151 -27.05 9.81 9.80
N LEU A 152 -26.71 9.37 11.02
CA LEU A 152 -27.68 9.00 12.04
C LEU A 152 -28.49 10.21 12.54
N ALA A 153 -27.84 11.36 12.76
CA ALA A 153 -28.53 12.60 13.14
C ALA A 153 -29.49 13.08 12.04
N SER A 154 -29.10 12.98 10.77
CA SER A 154 -29.96 13.37 9.64
C SER A 154 -31.16 12.44 9.49
N LEU A 155 -31.00 11.13 9.69
CA LEU A 155 -32.12 10.17 9.68
C LEU A 155 -33.08 10.37 10.86
N LEU A 156 -32.55 10.65 12.05
CA LEU A 156 -33.38 10.98 13.21
C LEU A 156 -34.13 12.29 13.02
N TYR A 157 -33.48 13.30 12.43
CA TYR A 157 -34.11 14.57 12.12
C TYR A 157 -35.18 14.45 11.01
N TRP A 158 -34.91 13.66 9.97
CA TRP A 158 -35.89 13.39 8.91
C TRP A 158 -37.13 12.65 9.46
N LYS A 159 -36.92 11.63 10.31
CA LYS A 159 -38.01 10.90 10.97
C LYS A 159 -38.78 11.78 11.97
N TYR A 160 -38.11 12.74 12.62
CA TYR A 160 -38.76 13.74 13.47
C TYR A 160 -39.67 14.67 12.65
N LEU A 161 -39.17 15.19 11.51
CA LEU A 161 -39.97 16.04 10.62
C LEU A 161 -41.16 15.29 10.02
N GLU A 162 -41.03 14.01 9.70
CA GLU A 162 -42.11 13.18 9.19
C GLU A 162 -43.23 13.02 10.22
N LYS A 163 -42.88 12.88 11.50
CA LYS A 163 -43.84 12.85 12.61
C LYS A 163 -44.57 14.18 12.79
N GLU A 164 -43.86 15.31 12.74
CA GLU A 164 -44.49 16.64 12.87
C GLU A 164 -45.39 16.96 11.67
N ARG A 165 -44.99 16.55 10.45
CA ARG A 165 -45.81 16.69 9.25
C ARG A 165 -47.09 15.85 9.32
N ALA A 166 -47.02 14.64 9.85
CA ALA A 166 -48.22 13.82 10.07
C ALA A 166 -49.17 14.48 11.07
N LYS A 167 -48.63 15.10 12.12
CA LYS A 167 -49.41 15.78 13.16
C LYS A 167 -50.09 17.07 12.67
N SER A 168 -49.44 17.83 11.78
CA SER A 168 -50.05 19.04 11.20
C SER A 168 -51.20 18.72 10.24
N VAL A 169 -51.08 17.65 9.45
CA VAL A 169 -52.14 17.18 8.55
C VAL A 169 -53.37 16.73 9.34
N GLU A 170 -53.18 16.00 10.44
CA GLU A 170 -54.29 15.55 11.30
C GLU A 170 -54.96 16.72 12.04
N SER A 171 -54.21 17.79 12.35
CA SER A 171 -54.80 19.01 12.92
C SER A 171 -55.55 19.88 11.89
N GLU A 172 -55.07 19.96 10.65
CA GLU A 172 -55.78 20.67 9.57
C GLU A 172 -57.08 19.94 9.19
N GLU A 173 -57.05 18.61 9.12
CA GLU A 173 -58.25 17.78 8.87
C GLU A 173 -59.26 17.86 10.01
N SER A 174 -58.82 18.06 11.26
CA SER A 174 -59.74 18.27 12.39
C SER A 174 -60.39 19.67 12.41
N VAL A 175 -59.75 20.69 11.85
CA VAL A 175 -60.30 22.07 11.77
C VAL A 175 -61.28 22.21 10.61
N GLU A 176 -61.01 21.60 9.45
CA GLU A 176 -61.98 21.58 8.33
C GLU A 176 -63.26 20.81 8.67
N ASN A 177 -63.18 19.82 9.58
CA ASN A 177 -64.36 19.07 10.06
C ASN A 177 -65.18 19.83 11.13
N GLU A 178 -64.66 20.90 11.74
CA GLU A 178 -65.41 21.76 12.68
C GLU A 178 -65.97 23.04 12.02
N GLU A 179 -65.38 23.55 10.93
CA GLU A 179 -65.94 24.71 10.18
C GLU A 179 -67.04 24.32 9.17
N GLY A 180 -67.27 23.03 8.96
CA GLY A 180 -68.23 22.48 8.00
C GLY A 180 -69.58 22.00 8.58
N GLU A 181 -69.89 22.28 9.85
CA GLU A 181 -71.17 21.91 10.51
C GLU A 181 -72.07 23.12 10.80
#